data_AF-A0A318M726-F1
#
_entry.id   AF-A0A318M726-F1
#
_cell.length_a   1.000
_cell.length_b   1.000
_cell.length_c   1.000
_cell.angle_alpha   90.00
_cell.angle_beta   90.00
_cell.angle_gamma   90.00
#
_symmetry.space_group_name_H-M   'P 1'
#
loop_
_entity.id
_entity.type
_entity.pdbx_description
1 polymer ?
#
loop_
_entity_poly.entity_id
_entity_poly.type
_entity_poly.pdbx_seq_one_letter_code
_entity_poly.pdbx_strand_id
1 'polypeptide(L)'
;MLTVISPAPHRLAMSAEVADALAGGTAVVALESTILSHGLPPGRNLEVGRRLERTVRDAGAVPATIAVLDGQALVGLSPVQLERVCAPDAGLDKLSLRDLGPVLALGGSGATTVASTAVLAHAAGIGVFGTGGLGGVHLPLPGASVTWDVSADLGALARTPVLVVCSGMKSILDIPATLEVLETNSVPVLGYRTDEFPSFYLRSSGLPVPRRVDDPAQVAAIVSAHRHFADSGVLLANPIPPESEMDRELHDRLLAEGLELVASRAVSGADVTPVLLEHFHTASGGASLDANEELVVANVRLAAEVAVELAS
;
A
#
# COMPACT_ATOMS: atom_id res chain seq x y z
N MET A 1 -5.18 -32.25 -27.38
CA MET A 1 -3.74 -31.91 -27.43
C MET A 1 -3.50 -30.97 -26.25
N LEU A 2 -3.01 -31.49 -25.12
CA LEU A 2 -2.64 -30.65 -23.99
C LEU A 2 -1.32 -29.97 -24.34
N THR A 3 -1.38 -28.67 -24.61
CA THR A 3 -0.18 -27.86 -24.75
C THR A 3 0.50 -27.83 -23.39
N VAL A 4 1.61 -28.56 -23.26
CA VAL A 4 2.49 -28.43 -22.09
C VAL A 4 3.13 -27.05 -22.19
N ILE A 5 2.58 -26.09 -21.44
CA ILE A 5 3.18 -24.77 -21.28
C ILE A 5 4.49 -25.01 -20.53
N SER A 6 5.63 -24.85 -21.20
CA SER A 6 6.93 -24.82 -20.51
C SER A 6 6.90 -23.70 -19.48
N PRO A 7 7.40 -23.90 -18.25
CA PRO A 7 7.45 -22.83 -17.27
C PRO A 7 8.24 -21.67 -17.87
N ALA A 8 7.61 -20.51 -17.96
CA ALA A 8 8.29 -19.28 -18.36
C ALA A 8 9.48 -19.05 -17.39
N PRO A 9 10.58 -18.43 -17.84
CA PRO A 9 11.65 -18.06 -16.93
C PRO A 9 11.08 -17.26 -15.75
N HIS A 10 11.56 -17.55 -14.54
CA HIS A 10 11.09 -16.90 -13.32
C HIS A 10 11.33 -15.39 -13.45
N ARG A 11 10.29 -14.61 -13.74
CA ARG A 11 10.38 -13.13 -13.92
C ARG A 11 10.37 -12.37 -12.60
N LEU A 12 10.46 -13.08 -11.47
CA LEU A 12 10.62 -12.53 -10.14
C LEU A 12 12.03 -12.80 -9.66
N ALA A 13 12.74 -11.76 -9.25
CA ALA A 13 14.07 -11.86 -8.64
C ALA A 13 14.14 -11.08 -7.34
N MET A 14 14.74 -11.71 -6.34
CA MET A 14 15.04 -11.09 -5.05
C MET A 14 16.46 -10.54 -5.07
N SER A 15 16.70 -9.44 -4.35
CA SER A 15 18.06 -9.06 -3.99
C SER A 15 18.72 -10.15 -3.13
N ALA A 16 20.05 -10.19 -3.12
CA ALA A 16 20.80 -11.12 -2.26
C ALA A 16 20.43 -10.93 -0.79
N GLU A 17 20.30 -9.68 -0.34
CA GLU A 17 19.93 -9.37 1.04
C GLU A 17 18.56 -9.92 1.44
N VAL A 18 17.55 -9.77 0.58
CA VAL A 18 16.21 -10.32 0.84
C VAL A 18 16.22 -11.84 0.82
N ALA A 19 16.93 -12.45 -0.14
CA ALA A 19 17.02 -13.91 -0.24
C ALA A 19 17.72 -14.51 1.00
N ASP A 20 18.82 -13.90 1.44
CA ASP A 20 19.57 -14.32 2.62
C ASP A 20 18.75 -14.13 3.90
N ALA A 21 18.02 -13.02 4.02
CA ALA A 21 17.13 -12.76 5.17
C ALA A 21 16.05 -13.83 5.29
N LEU A 22 15.36 -14.16 4.20
CA LEU A 22 14.32 -15.20 4.19
C LEU A 22 14.91 -16.58 4.49
N ALA A 23 16.06 -16.91 3.90
CA ALA A 23 16.73 -18.18 4.17
C ALA A 23 17.22 -18.31 5.63
N GLY A 24 17.60 -17.19 6.24
CA GLY A 24 18.05 -17.11 7.62
C GLY A 24 16.94 -16.89 8.65
N GLY A 25 15.67 -16.83 8.24
CA GLY A 25 14.55 -16.55 9.14
C GLY A 25 14.52 -15.12 9.70
N THR A 26 15.26 -14.19 9.09
CA THR A 26 15.21 -12.77 9.45
C THR A 26 13.95 -12.13 8.87
N ALA A 27 13.28 -11.28 9.66
CA ALA A 27 12.08 -10.58 9.24
C ALA A 27 12.32 -9.73 7.98
N VAL A 28 11.37 -9.76 7.04
CA VAL A 28 11.38 -8.95 5.81
C VAL A 28 10.07 -8.17 5.70
N VAL A 29 10.15 -6.89 5.34
CA VAL A 29 8.99 -6.02 5.11
C VAL A 29 8.99 -5.54 3.67
N ALA A 30 7.92 -5.85 2.94
CA ALA A 30 7.71 -5.32 1.60
C ALA A 30 7.37 -3.82 1.66
N LEU A 31 7.79 -3.08 0.63
CA LEU A 31 7.46 -1.67 0.41
C LEU A 31 7.03 -1.48 -1.05
N GLU A 32 6.01 -0.66 -1.31
CA GLU A 32 5.55 -0.40 -2.68
C GLU A 32 6.35 0.72 -3.36
N SER A 33 6.35 0.73 -4.69
CA SER A 33 6.98 1.80 -5.47
C SER A 33 6.01 2.85 -6.00
N THR A 34 4.69 2.60 -6.03
CA THR A 34 3.72 3.60 -6.55
C THR A 34 3.75 4.90 -5.76
N ILE A 35 3.87 4.83 -4.43
CA ILE A 35 4.01 6.04 -3.60
C ILE A 35 5.24 6.87 -4.00
N LEU A 36 6.33 6.23 -4.39
CA LEU A 36 7.58 6.90 -4.76
C LEU A 36 7.52 7.50 -6.17
N SER A 37 6.88 6.81 -7.12
CA SER A 37 6.84 7.26 -8.51
C SER A 37 5.65 8.16 -8.84
N HIS A 38 4.52 8.00 -8.13
CA HIS A 38 3.26 8.68 -8.46
C HIS A 38 2.60 9.38 -7.26
N GLY A 39 3.07 9.12 -6.05
CA GLY A 39 2.47 9.63 -4.82
C GLY A 39 3.22 10.79 -4.17
N LEU A 40 4.46 11.04 -4.56
CA LEU A 40 5.34 12.06 -3.96
C LEU A 40 6.13 12.79 -5.06
N PRO A 41 6.42 14.09 -4.89
CA PRO A 41 7.18 14.84 -5.86
C PRO A 41 8.64 14.38 -5.95
N PRO A 42 9.31 14.56 -7.10
CA PRO A 42 10.72 14.22 -7.30
C PRO A 42 11.64 14.86 -6.24
N GLY A 43 12.67 14.12 -5.82
CA GLY A 43 13.58 14.52 -4.76
C GLY A 43 13.07 14.11 -3.38
N ARG A 44 11.85 14.55 -3.02
CA ARG A 44 11.19 14.13 -1.78
C ARG A 44 10.89 12.64 -1.79
N ASN A 45 10.42 12.12 -2.91
CA ASN A 45 10.16 10.68 -3.08
C ASN A 45 11.38 9.79 -2.75
N LEU A 46 12.58 10.15 -3.24
CA LEU A 46 13.81 9.40 -2.99
C LEU A 46 14.25 9.49 -1.53
N GLU A 47 14.11 10.67 -0.92
CA GLU A 47 14.39 10.85 0.51
C GLU A 47 13.47 9.99 1.36
N VAL A 48 12.17 9.99 1.07
CA VAL A 48 11.18 9.13 1.73
C VAL A 48 11.50 7.67 1.50
N GLY A 49 11.74 7.23 0.26
CA GLY A 49 12.11 5.83 -0.03
C GLY A 49 13.29 5.34 0.81
N ARG A 50 14.36 6.15 0.91
CA ARG A 50 15.52 5.86 1.76
C ARG A 50 15.17 5.87 3.25
N ARG A 51 14.29 6.78 3.69
CA ARG A 51 13.80 6.85 5.08
C ARG A 51 12.99 5.61 5.45
N LEU A 52 12.15 5.10 4.54
CA LEU A 52 11.39 3.88 4.75
C LEU A 52 12.32 2.67 4.89
N GLU A 53 13.29 2.51 3.99
CA GLU A 53 14.27 1.42 4.09
C GLU A 53 15.07 1.48 5.40
N ARG A 54 15.52 2.66 5.82
CA ARG A 54 16.17 2.83 7.13
C ARG A 54 15.24 2.48 8.29
N THR A 55 13.98 2.90 8.24
CA THR A 55 12.99 2.64 9.30
C THR A 55 12.78 1.14 9.51
N VAL A 56 12.73 0.35 8.43
CA VAL A 56 12.64 -1.12 8.52
C VAL A 56 13.89 -1.70 9.19
N ARG A 57 15.08 -1.22 8.79
CA ARG A 57 16.37 -1.67 9.35
C ARG A 57 16.53 -1.36 10.82
N ASP A 58 16.17 -0.15 11.23
CA ASP A 58 16.25 0.30 12.62
C ASP A 58 15.33 -0.51 13.54
N ALA A 59 14.24 -1.06 13.00
CA ALA A 59 13.32 -1.96 13.68
C ALA A 59 13.75 -3.44 13.65
N GLY A 60 14.91 -3.78 13.07
CA GLY A 60 15.47 -5.14 13.06
C GLY A 60 14.98 -6.04 11.92
N ALA A 61 14.39 -5.47 10.86
CA ALA A 61 13.96 -6.21 9.68
C ALA A 61 14.73 -5.76 8.41
N VAL A 62 14.57 -6.53 7.33
CA VAL A 62 15.14 -6.21 6.01
C VAL A 62 14.05 -5.59 5.10
N PRO A 63 14.29 -4.40 4.52
CA PRO A 63 13.34 -3.80 3.58
C PRO A 63 13.40 -4.47 2.21
N ALA A 64 12.23 -4.68 1.62
CA ALA A 64 12.09 -5.18 0.26
C ALA A 64 11.21 -4.22 -0.55
N THR A 65 11.78 -3.12 -1.02
CA THR A 65 11.10 -2.26 -2.01
C THR A 65 10.86 -3.04 -3.30
N ILE A 66 9.63 -3.02 -3.82
CA ILE A 66 9.21 -3.82 -4.98
C ILE A 66 8.89 -2.91 -6.17
N ALA A 67 9.39 -3.26 -7.35
CA ALA A 67 9.04 -2.62 -8.62
C ALA A 67 9.21 -3.61 -9.79
N VAL A 68 8.67 -3.28 -10.96
CA VAL A 68 8.99 -3.99 -12.21
C VAL A 68 9.92 -3.12 -13.05
N LEU A 69 11.10 -3.61 -13.38
CA LEU A 69 12.05 -2.92 -14.25
C LEU A 69 12.47 -3.84 -15.39
N ASP A 70 12.37 -3.35 -16.62
CA ASP A 70 12.80 -4.05 -17.85
C ASP A 70 12.22 -5.48 -18.00
N GLY A 71 10.94 -5.66 -17.63
CA GLY A 71 10.24 -6.94 -17.68
C GLY A 71 10.56 -7.91 -16.54
N GLN A 72 11.18 -7.42 -15.46
CA GLN A 72 11.55 -8.20 -14.29
C GLN A 72 10.95 -7.59 -13.02
N ALA A 73 10.18 -8.39 -12.28
CA ALA A 73 9.72 -8.04 -10.94
C ALA A 73 10.88 -8.19 -9.96
N LEU A 74 11.28 -7.08 -9.35
CA LEU A 74 12.40 -7.00 -8.42
C LEU A 74 11.88 -6.84 -7.00
N VAL A 75 12.38 -7.67 -6.09
CA VAL A 75 12.02 -7.68 -4.68
C VAL A 75 13.25 -7.33 -3.85
N GLY A 76 13.27 -6.11 -3.31
CA GLY A 76 14.48 -5.47 -2.78
C GLY A 76 15.24 -4.78 -3.90
N LEU A 77 15.09 -3.47 -4.01
CA LEU A 77 15.79 -2.67 -5.01
C LEU A 77 17.20 -2.33 -4.53
N SER A 78 18.15 -2.28 -5.46
CA SER A 78 19.44 -1.64 -5.20
C SER A 78 19.27 -0.12 -5.10
N PRO A 79 20.25 0.62 -4.51
CA PRO A 79 20.19 2.08 -4.45
C PRO A 79 19.98 2.74 -5.82
N VAL A 80 20.62 2.22 -6.87
CA VAL A 80 20.48 2.72 -8.25
C VAL A 80 19.09 2.43 -8.83
N GLN A 81 18.51 1.28 -8.51
CA GLN A 81 17.15 0.94 -8.94
C GLN A 81 16.10 1.79 -8.22
N LEU A 82 16.29 2.07 -6.92
CA LEU A 82 15.45 2.99 -6.17
C LEU A 82 15.53 4.41 -6.74
N GLU A 83 16.73 4.89 -7.08
CA GLU A 83 16.93 6.17 -7.77
C GLU A 83 16.21 6.21 -9.12
N ARG A 84 16.29 5.14 -9.91
CA ARG A 84 15.54 5.01 -11.16
C ARG A 84 14.02 5.10 -10.95
N VAL A 85 13.50 4.45 -9.90
CA VAL A 85 12.07 4.52 -9.57
C VAL A 85 11.61 5.93 -9.18
N CYS A 86 12.50 6.71 -8.56
CA CYS A 86 12.18 8.06 -8.08
C CYS A 86 12.48 9.17 -9.11
N ALA A 87 13.08 8.83 -10.26
CA ALA A 87 13.47 9.82 -11.25
C ALA A 87 12.24 10.45 -11.94
N PRO A 88 12.23 11.78 -12.16
CA PRO A 88 11.08 12.49 -12.73
C PRO A 88 10.69 11.98 -14.13
N ASP A 89 11.67 11.57 -14.92
CA ASP A 89 11.49 11.11 -16.31
C ASP A 89 11.58 9.59 -16.45
N ALA A 90 11.35 8.84 -15.36
CA ALA A 90 11.48 7.38 -15.36
C ALA A 90 10.47 6.68 -16.29
N GLY A 91 9.38 7.35 -16.65
CA GLY A 91 8.34 6.83 -17.55
C GLY A 91 7.73 5.52 -17.05
N LEU A 92 7.59 5.38 -15.73
CA LEU A 92 7.09 4.15 -15.11
C LEU A 92 5.58 4.10 -15.18
N ASP A 93 5.05 3.00 -15.72
CA ASP A 93 3.63 2.71 -15.63
C ASP A 93 3.21 2.46 -14.17
N LYS A 94 1.98 2.81 -13.82
CA LYS A 94 1.36 2.42 -12.54
C LYS A 94 0.78 1.01 -12.67
N LEU A 95 1.37 0.04 -11.98
CA LEU A 95 1.06 -1.38 -12.16
C LEU A 95 0.17 -1.92 -11.06
N SER A 96 -1.11 -2.10 -11.36
CA SER A 96 -1.99 -2.99 -10.60
C SER A 96 -1.79 -4.44 -11.05
N LEU A 97 -2.42 -5.39 -10.35
CA LEU A 97 -2.18 -6.81 -10.54
C LEU A 97 -2.44 -7.28 -11.98
N ARG A 98 -3.45 -6.70 -12.65
CA ARG A 98 -3.78 -7.00 -14.06
C ARG A 98 -2.68 -6.57 -15.04
N ASP A 99 -1.88 -5.58 -14.66
CA ASP A 99 -0.88 -4.96 -15.52
C ASP A 99 0.45 -5.73 -15.49
N LEU A 100 0.70 -6.53 -14.44
CA LEU A 100 1.94 -7.29 -14.28
C LEU A 100 2.22 -8.23 -15.46
N GLY A 101 1.23 -9.03 -15.89
CA GLY A 101 1.41 -10.00 -16.97
C GLY A 101 1.92 -9.36 -18.28
N PRO A 102 1.21 -8.37 -18.84
CA PRO A 102 1.65 -7.63 -20.01
C PRO A 102 3.03 -6.99 -19.86
N VAL A 103 3.28 -6.26 -18.76
CA VAL A 103 4.53 -5.51 -18.56
C VAL A 103 5.73 -6.44 -18.40
N LEU A 104 5.57 -7.52 -17.63
CA LEU A 104 6.60 -8.55 -17.49
C LEU A 104 6.89 -9.21 -18.84
N ALA A 105 5.87 -9.56 -19.63
CA ALA A 105 6.04 -10.25 -20.91
C ALA A 105 6.70 -9.37 -21.98
N LEU A 106 6.38 -8.07 -22.00
CA LEU A 106 6.81 -7.12 -23.04
C LEU A 106 8.08 -6.34 -22.67
N GLY A 107 8.70 -6.61 -21.52
CA GLY A 107 9.93 -5.91 -21.13
C GLY A 107 9.71 -4.48 -20.61
N GLY A 108 8.50 -4.16 -20.15
CA GLY A 108 8.17 -2.83 -19.66
C GLY A 108 8.67 -2.58 -18.23
N SER A 109 8.54 -1.34 -17.77
CA SER A 109 8.88 -0.92 -16.41
C SER A 109 7.71 -0.21 -15.76
N GLY A 110 7.50 -0.42 -14.47
CA GLY A 110 6.45 0.27 -13.73
C GLY A 110 6.55 0.12 -12.22
N ALA A 111 5.92 1.08 -11.55
CA ALA A 111 5.79 1.12 -10.10
C ALA A 111 4.58 0.28 -9.67
N THR A 112 4.75 -0.58 -8.68
CA THR A 112 3.71 -1.51 -8.21
C THR A 112 2.79 -0.84 -7.22
N THR A 113 1.47 -1.00 -7.38
CA THR A 113 0.48 -0.57 -6.39
C THR A 113 0.49 -1.53 -5.19
N VAL A 114 -0.35 -1.27 -4.19
CA VAL A 114 -0.64 -2.21 -3.09
C VAL A 114 -0.97 -3.60 -3.61
N ALA A 115 -1.92 -3.75 -4.55
CA ALA A 115 -2.29 -5.05 -5.12
C ALA A 115 -1.10 -5.84 -5.69
N SER A 116 -0.31 -5.22 -6.56
CA SER A 116 0.86 -5.86 -7.18
C SER A 116 1.95 -6.16 -6.16
N THR A 117 2.20 -5.22 -5.26
CA THR A 117 3.23 -5.35 -4.22
C THR A 117 2.90 -6.51 -3.28
N ALA A 118 1.65 -6.63 -2.83
CA ALA A 118 1.21 -7.73 -1.98
C ALA A 118 1.40 -9.10 -2.66
N VAL A 119 0.99 -9.24 -3.92
CA VAL A 119 1.12 -10.51 -4.66
C VAL A 119 2.59 -10.86 -4.91
N LEU A 120 3.41 -9.89 -5.32
CA LEU A 120 4.84 -10.13 -5.56
C LEU A 120 5.60 -10.41 -4.26
N ALA A 121 5.26 -9.72 -3.17
CA ALA A 121 5.80 -9.98 -1.84
C ALA A 121 5.49 -11.42 -1.40
N HIS A 122 4.23 -11.85 -1.52
CA HIS A 122 3.83 -13.21 -1.17
C HIS A 122 4.53 -14.26 -2.04
N ALA A 123 4.61 -14.03 -3.35
CA ALA A 123 5.33 -14.91 -4.27
C ALA A 123 6.83 -15.01 -3.97
N ALA A 124 7.42 -14.01 -3.30
CA ALA A 124 8.78 -14.03 -2.80
C ALA A 124 8.93 -14.61 -1.39
N GLY A 125 7.83 -15.01 -0.73
CA GLY A 125 7.85 -15.53 0.66
C GLY A 125 7.77 -14.45 1.74
N ILE A 126 7.48 -13.19 1.38
CA ILE A 126 7.36 -12.07 2.32
C ILE A 126 5.90 -11.97 2.79
N GLY A 127 5.70 -11.99 4.11
CA GLY A 127 4.37 -12.03 4.72
C GLY A 127 3.85 -10.68 5.25
N VAL A 128 4.64 -9.62 5.22
CA VAL A 128 4.29 -8.31 5.80
C VAL A 128 4.63 -7.17 4.84
N PHE A 129 3.73 -6.21 4.72
CA PHE A 129 3.82 -5.07 3.80
C PHE A 129 3.36 -3.78 4.51
N GLY A 130 4.21 -2.75 4.52
CA GLY A 130 3.86 -1.40 4.99
C GLY A 130 3.61 -0.43 3.83
N THR A 131 2.49 0.30 3.88
CA THR A 131 2.13 1.35 2.90
C THR A 131 1.49 2.55 3.62
N GLY A 132 1.27 3.65 2.90
CA GLY A 132 0.52 4.79 3.41
C GLY A 132 -0.96 4.46 3.62
N GLY A 133 -1.67 4.03 2.57
CA GLY A 133 -3.13 3.87 2.62
C GLY A 133 -3.65 2.91 1.55
N LEU A 134 -4.61 2.08 1.93
CA LEU A 134 -5.24 1.11 1.03
C LEU A 134 -6.10 1.81 -0.03
N GLY A 135 -6.16 1.25 -1.25
CA GLY A 135 -7.28 1.52 -2.15
C GLY A 135 -8.58 0.88 -1.64
N GLY A 136 -9.72 1.25 -2.22
CA GLY A 136 -11.03 0.77 -1.74
C GLY A 136 -12.13 0.97 -2.76
N VAL A 137 -13.36 0.94 -2.28
CA VAL A 137 -14.53 1.38 -3.04
C VAL A 137 -14.46 2.92 -3.14
N HIS A 138 -14.55 3.47 -4.34
CA HIS A 138 -14.52 4.92 -4.50
C HIS A 138 -15.84 5.57 -4.05
N LEU A 139 -15.81 6.85 -3.69
CA LEU A 139 -17.04 7.61 -3.53
C LEU A 139 -17.76 7.74 -4.89
N PRO A 140 -19.11 7.70 -4.94
CA PRO A 140 -19.85 8.06 -6.13
C PRO A 140 -19.56 9.50 -6.55
N LEU A 141 -19.47 9.76 -7.85
CA LEU A 141 -19.35 11.12 -8.35
C LEU A 141 -20.63 11.93 -8.05
N PRO A 142 -20.55 13.27 -7.92
CA PRO A 142 -21.72 14.12 -7.74
C PRO A 142 -22.83 13.81 -8.76
N GLY A 143 -24.03 13.50 -8.26
CA GLY A 143 -25.19 13.14 -9.07
C GLY A 143 -25.36 11.63 -9.34
N ALA A 144 -24.39 10.79 -8.95
CA ALA A 144 -24.51 9.34 -8.92
C ALA A 144 -24.81 8.85 -7.50
N SER A 145 -25.59 7.77 -7.38
CA SER A 145 -25.86 7.11 -6.09
C SER A 145 -24.98 5.88 -5.84
N VAL A 146 -24.31 5.38 -6.88
CA VAL A 146 -23.48 4.17 -6.84
C VAL A 146 -22.24 4.35 -7.71
N THR A 147 -21.18 3.60 -7.40
CA THR A 147 -20.01 3.45 -8.25
C THR A 147 -19.64 1.96 -8.37
N TRP A 148 -19.03 1.60 -9.50
CA TRP A 148 -18.40 0.29 -9.70
C TRP A 148 -16.86 0.38 -9.72
N ASP A 149 -16.33 1.56 -9.37
CA ASP A 149 -14.90 1.80 -9.26
C ASP A 149 -14.40 1.27 -7.90
N VAL A 150 -13.91 0.04 -7.93
CA VAL A 150 -13.43 -0.69 -6.76
C VAL A 150 -11.98 -1.07 -6.98
N SER A 151 -11.10 -0.67 -6.07
CA SER A 151 -9.67 -0.97 -6.17
C SER A 151 -9.40 -2.47 -6.20
N ALA A 152 -8.50 -2.86 -7.09
CA ALA A 152 -7.97 -4.22 -7.15
C ALA A 152 -7.22 -4.64 -5.87
N ASP A 153 -6.85 -3.68 -5.00
CA ASP A 153 -6.22 -3.95 -3.71
C ASP A 153 -7.10 -4.87 -2.86
N LEU A 154 -8.43 -4.65 -2.83
CA LEU A 154 -9.35 -5.48 -2.06
C LEU A 154 -9.37 -6.92 -2.56
N GLY A 155 -9.38 -7.10 -3.89
CA GLY A 155 -9.30 -8.42 -4.51
C GLY A 155 -7.95 -9.11 -4.33
N ALA A 156 -6.86 -8.35 -4.23
CA ALA A 156 -5.54 -8.88 -3.92
C ALA A 156 -5.48 -9.36 -2.47
N LEU A 157 -5.92 -8.54 -1.51
CA LEU A 157 -6.00 -8.92 -0.09
C LEU A 157 -6.94 -10.10 0.13
N ALA A 158 -8.02 -10.23 -0.63
CA ALA A 158 -8.93 -11.38 -0.55
C ALA A 158 -8.27 -12.74 -0.86
N ARG A 159 -7.11 -12.75 -1.55
CA ARG A 159 -6.48 -13.98 -2.08
C ARG A 159 -4.99 -14.08 -1.81
N THR A 160 -4.42 -13.18 -1.02
CA THR A 160 -2.99 -13.11 -0.77
C THR A 160 -2.74 -13.00 0.72
N PRO A 161 -2.11 -14.00 1.39
CA PRO A 161 -2.01 -14.07 2.85
C PRO A 161 -0.88 -13.17 3.40
N VAL A 162 -0.96 -11.88 3.10
CA VAL A 162 -0.04 -10.82 3.53
C VAL A 162 -0.73 -9.93 4.55
N LEU A 163 -0.01 -9.56 5.60
CA LEU A 163 -0.41 -8.47 6.48
C LEU A 163 -0.10 -7.13 5.79
N VAL A 164 -1.11 -6.31 5.59
CA VAL A 164 -0.95 -4.94 5.09
C VAL A 164 -1.16 -3.96 6.24
N VAL A 165 -0.14 -3.16 6.54
CA VAL A 165 -0.19 -2.09 7.54
C VAL A 165 -0.32 -0.75 6.83
N CYS A 166 -1.37 0.00 7.15
CA CYS A 166 -1.63 1.30 6.53
C CYS A 166 -2.48 2.21 7.43
N SER A 167 -2.61 3.49 7.09
CA SER A 167 -3.44 4.45 7.84
C SER A 167 -4.90 4.44 7.38
N GLY A 168 -5.44 3.23 7.20
CA GLY A 168 -6.79 3.02 6.68
C GLY A 168 -6.85 3.17 5.16
N MET A 169 -7.94 3.74 4.66
CA MET A 169 -8.14 4.00 3.23
C MET A 169 -7.95 5.48 2.92
N LYS A 170 -7.45 5.79 1.71
CA LYS A 170 -7.32 7.17 1.22
C LYS A 170 -8.66 7.91 1.35
N SER A 171 -8.63 9.19 1.75
CA SER A 171 -9.83 10.01 2.06
C SER A 171 -10.86 10.14 0.94
N ILE A 172 -10.53 9.73 -0.27
CA ILE A 172 -11.35 9.79 -1.49
C ILE A 172 -12.28 8.58 -1.65
N LEU A 173 -12.22 7.65 -0.71
CA LEU A 173 -12.86 6.35 -0.77
C LEU A 173 -14.07 6.29 0.15
N ASP A 174 -15.03 5.45 -0.23
CA ASP A 174 -16.17 5.08 0.59
C ASP A 174 -15.70 4.06 1.63
N ILE A 175 -15.33 4.54 2.82
CA ILE A 175 -14.84 3.69 3.92
C ILE A 175 -15.90 2.64 4.32
N PRO A 176 -17.18 2.99 4.56
CA PRO A 176 -18.22 2.00 4.85
C PRO A 176 -18.29 0.88 3.79
N ALA A 177 -18.41 1.23 2.51
CA ALA A 177 -18.50 0.24 1.44
C ALA A 177 -17.22 -0.60 1.33
N THR A 178 -16.06 -0.01 1.60
CA THR A 178 -14.80 -0.76 1.59
C THR A 178 -14.73 -1.78 2.72
N LEU A 179 -15.17 -1.43 3.93
CA LEU A 179 -15.21 -2.35 5.07
C LEU A 179 -16.15 -3.54 4.79
N GLU A 180 -17.31 -3.30 4.18
CA GLU A 180 -18.25 -4.36 3.77
C GLU A 180 -17.66 -5.32 2.72
N VAL A 181 -16.88 -4.80 1.76
CA VAL A 181 -16.18 -5.65 0.78
C VAL A 181 -15.10 -6.48 1.46
N LEU A 182 -14.35 -5.91 2.40
CA LEU A 182 -13.33 -6.65 3.16
C LEU A 182 -13.95 -7.75 4.01
N GLU A 183 -15.07 -7.46 4.69
CA GLU A 183 -15.86 -8.44 5.43
C GLU A 183 -16.32 -9.59 4.52
N THR A 184 -16.93 -9.26 3.38
CA THR A 184 -17.42 -10.25 2.40
C THR A 184 -16.31 -11.18 1.90
N ASN A 185 -15.08 -10.66 1.80
CA ASN A 185 -13.91 -11.40 1.34
C ASN A 185 -13.11 -12.06 2.47
N SER A 186 -13.66 -12.10 3.70
CA SER A 186 -13.00 -12.69 4.86
C SER A 186 -11.62 -12.10 5.13
N VAL A 187 -11.43 -10.79 4.90
CA VAL A 187 -10.20 -10.07 5.23
C VAL A 187 -10.37 -9.45 6.62
N PRO A 188 -9.67 -9.93 7.66
CA PRO A 188 -9.76 -9.34 8.98
C PRO A 188 -9.24 -7.90 8.96
N VAL A 189 -9.97 -7.00 9.62
CA VAL A 189 -9.59 -5.59 9.78
C VAL A 189 -9.33 -5.31 11.25
N LEU A 190 -8.11 -4.90 11.55
CA LEU A 190 -7.61 -4.62 12.89
C LEU A 190 -7.32 -3.13 13.04
N GLY A 191 -7.68 -2.52 14.17
CA GLY A 191 -7.25 -1.18 14.56
C GLY A 191 -6.12 -1.24 15.57
N TYR A 192 -4.96 -0.68 15.25
CA TYR A 192 -3.84 -0.61 16.17
C TYR A 192 -4.04 0.51 17.19
N ARG A 193 -4.26 0.11 18.45
CA ARG A 193 -4.50 0.98 19.61
C ARG A 193 -5.62 2.00 19.40
N THR A 194 -6.61 1.67 18.57
CA THR A 194 -7.75 2.51 18.27
C THR A 194 -9.04 1.70 18.22
N ASP A 195 -10.14 2.32 18.61
CA ASP A 195 -11.49 1.78 18.47
C ASP A 195 -12.19 2.35 17.22
N GLU A 196 -11.60 3.36 16.58
CA GLU A 196 -12.13 4.01 15.38
C GLU A 196 -11.20 3.82 14.18
N PHE A 197 -11.79 3.58 13.02
CA PHE A 197 -11.09 3.32 11.78
C PHE A 197 -10.48 4.63 11.25
N PRO A 198 -9.17 4.68 10.97
CA PRO A 198 -8.51 5.89 10.50
C PRO A 198 -8.87 6.24 9.04
N SER A 199 -8.90 7.52 8.73
CA SER A 199 -9.22 8.06 7.39
C SER A 199 -7.98 8.72 6.78
N PHE A 200 -6.89 7.97 6.66
CA PHE A 200 -5.62 8.40 6.06
C PHE A 200 -5.01 9.62 6.76
N TYR A 201 -5.31 10.83 6.31
CA TYR A 201 -4.84 12.09 6.90
C TYR A 201 -5.44 12.40 8.28
N LEU A 202 -6.55 11.74 8.60
CA LEU A 202 -7.27 11.90 9.86
C LEU A 202 -7.19 10.62 10.69
N ARG A 203 -7.03 10.77 12.00
CA ARG A 203 -6.93 9.65 12.94
C ARG A 203 -8.21 8.86 13.06
N SER A 204 -9.34 9.47 12.73
CA SER A 204 -10.66 8.86 12.81
C SER A 204 -11.58 9.27 11.66
N SER A 205 -12.27 8.26 11.11
CA SER A 205 -13.42 8.38 10.20
C SER A 205 -14.76 8.47 10.94
N GLY A 206 -14.78 8.28 12.26
CA GLY A 206 -16.01 8.13 13.06
C GLY A 206 -16.67 6.74 12.95
N LEU A 207 -16.09 5.82 12.17
CA LEU A 207 -16.55 4.43 12.09
C LEU A 207 -15.74 3.55 13.06
N PRO A 208 -16.35 2.56 13.70
CA PRO A 208 -15.62 1.64 14.57
C PRO A 208 -14.70 0.73 13.75
N VAL A 209 -13.54 0.35 14.32
CA VAL A 209 -12.78 -0.78 13.78
C VAL A 209 -13.47 -2.11 14.14
N PRO A 210 -13.46 -3.13 13.26
CA PRO A 210 -14.03 -4.43 13.60
C PRO A 210 -13.33 -5.12 14.78
N ARG A 211 -12.01 -4.90 14.96
CA ARG A 211 -11.26 -5.44 16.08
C ARG A 211 -10.09 -4.54 16.48
N ARG A 212 -10.04 -4.13 17.74
CA ARG A 212 -8.87 -3.46 18.32
C ARG A 212 -7.78 -4.46 18.73
N VAL A 213 -6.52 -4.05 18.56
CA VAL A 213 -5.29 -4.74 19.02
C VAL A 213 -4.33 -3.70 19.60
N ASP A 214 -3.56 -4.03 20.63
CA ASP A 214 -2.79 -3.04 21.40
C ASP A 214 -1.27 -3.21 21.34
N ASP A 215 -0.77 -4.32 20.78
CA ASP A 215 0.66 -4.56 20.63
C ASP A 215 1.00 -5.41 19.38
N PRO A 216 2.25 -5.35 18.88
CA PRO A 216 2.65 -6.09 17.68
C PRO A 216 2.55 -7.63 17.81
N ALA A 217 2.77 -8.18 19.01
CA ALA A 217 2.71 -9.63 19.24
C ALA A 217 1.27 -10.17 19.09
N GLN A 218 0.26 -9.40 19.53
CA GLN A 218 -1.15 -9.72 19.26
C GLN A 218 -1.45 -9.77 17.76
N VAL A 219 -0.92 -8.82 16.98
CA VAL A 219 -1.09 -8.82 15.53
C VAL A 219 -0.45 -10.08 14.92
N ALA A 220 0.79 -10.38 15.31
CA ALA A 220 1.50 -11.56 14.83
C ALA A 220 0.73 -12.87 15.14
N ALA A 221 0.19 -13.00 16.36
CA ALA A 221 -0.62 -14.15 16.75
C ALA A 221 -1.90 -14.29 15.90
N ILE A 222 -2.59 -13.17 15.63
CA ILE A 222 -3.79 -13.17 14.78
C ILE A 222 -3.45 -13.55 13.34
N VAL A 223 -2.38 -12.98 12.76
CA VAL A 223 -1.94 -13.28 11.40
C VAL A 223 -1.57 -14.76 11.27
N SER A 224 -0.81 -15.29 12.23
CA SER A 224 -0.45 -16.71 12.28
C SER A 224 -1.69 -17.60 12.36
N ALA A 225 -2.65 -17.30 13.24
CA ALA A 225 -3.88 -18.07 13.36
C ALA A 225 -4.74 -18.01 12.09
N HIS A 226 -4.90 -16.83 11.49
CA HIS A 226 -5.70 -16.60 10.29
C HIS A 226 -5.22 -17.42 9.08
N ARG A 227 -3.89 -17.44 8.87
CA ARG A 227 -3.24 -18.18 7.78
C ARG A 227 -3.49 -19.70 7.79
N HIS A 228 -3.94 -20.27 8.91
CA HIS A 228 -4.30 -21.70 8.98
C HIS A 228 -5.65 -22.00 8.33
N PHE A 229 -6.52 -21.00 8.16
CA PHE A 229 -7.91 -21.20 7.74
C PHE A 229 -8.31 -20.45 6.48
N ALA A 230 -7.55 -19.42 6.08
CA ALA A 230 -7.86 -18.61 4.92
C ALA A 230 -6.60 -18.15 4.17
N ASP A 231 -6.75 -18.00 2.85
CA ASP A 231 -5.72 -17.46 1.95
C ASP A 231 -5.79 -15.92 1.86
N SER A 232 -6.77 -15.29 2.50
CA SER A 232 -6.87 -13.83 2.56
C SER A 232 -5.79 -13.24 3.47
N GLY A 233 -5.42 -12.01 3.17
CA GLY A 233 -4.54 -11.20 4.00
C GLY A 233 -5.24 -10.67 5.23
N VAL A 234 -4.52 -9.83 5.98
CA VAL A 234 -5.02 -9.11 7.15
C VAL A 234 -4.73 -7.62 6.95
N LEU A 235 -5.69 -6.75 7.26
CA LEU A 235 -5.50 -5.31 7.27
C LEU A 235 -5.27 -4.83 8.70
N LEU A 236 -4.14 -4.18 8.96
CA LEU A 236 -3.87 -3.46 10.20
C LEU A 236 -3.92 -1.96 9.93
N ALA A 237 -4.99 -1.33 10.39
CA ALA A 237 -5.20 0.10 10.31
C ALA A 237 -4.50 0.80 11.49
N ASN A 238 -3.53 1.66 11.17
CA ASN A 238 -2.72 2.40 12.13
C ASN A 238 -2.93 3.91 11.93
N PRO A 239 -3.61 4.60 12.88
CA PRO A 239 -3.85 6.03 12.77
C PRO A 239 -2.55 6.83 12.61
N ILE A 240 -2.58 7.85 11.76
CA ILE A 240 -1.50 8.84 11.62
C ILE A 240 -1.05 9.39 12.99
N PRO A 241 0.25 9.66 13.23
CA PRO A 241 0.70 10.27 14.48
C PRO A 241 -0.11 11.54 14.84
N PRO A 242 -0.50 11.76 16.12
CA PRO A 242 -1.32 12.91 16.51
C PRO A 242 -0.78 14.26 16.08
N GLU A 243 0.54 14.43 16.14
CA GLU A 243 1.25 15.64 15.76
C GLU A 243 1.26 15.91 14.24
N SER A 244 0.98 14.88 13.44
CA SER A 244 0.98 14.94 11.98
C SER A 244 -0.43 14.88 11.39
N GLU A 245 -1.46 14.80 12.23
CA GLU A 245 -2.86 14.81 11.78
C GLU A 245 -3.17 16.13 11.07
N MET A 246 -3.81 16.02 9.91
CA MET A 246 -4.19 17.18 9.13
C MET A 246 -5.38 17.90 9.78
N ASP A 247 -5.39 19.24 9.72
CA ASP A 247 -6.54 20.02 10.17
C ASP A 247 -7.82 19.56 9.46
N ARG A 248 -8.87 19.29 10.24
CA ARG A 248 -10.11 18.69 9.72
C ARG A 248 -10.84 19.63 8.75
N GLU A 249 -10.90 20.92 9.05
CA GLU A 249 -11.57 21.89 8.18
C GLU A 249 -10.82 22.06 6.84
N LEU A 250 -9.49 22.03 6.87
CA LEU A 250 -8.66 22.00 5.68
C LEU A 250 -8.88 20.71 4.89
N HIS A 251 -8.84 19.55 5.54
CA HIS A 251 -9.07 18.25 4.90
C HIS A 251 -10.42 18.21 4.18
N ASP A 252 -11.51 18.55 4.88
CA ASP A 252 -12.87 18.43 4.35
C ASP A 252 -13.11 19.38 3.19
N ARG A 253 -12.54 20.59 3.25
CA ARG A 253 -12.55 21.55 2.13
C ARG A 253 -11.83 20.98 0.90
N LEU A 254 -10.60 20.47 1.06
CA LEU A 254 -9.82 19.95 -0.06
C LEU A 254 -10.47 18.72 -0.69
N LEU A 255 -11.10 17.86 0.12
CA LEU A 255 -11.85 16.71 -0.39
C LEU A 255 -13.04 17.16 -1.24
N ALA A 256 -13.84 18.11 -0.76
CA ALA A 256 -14.99 18.65 -1.50
C ALA A 256 -14.55 19.29 -2.83
N GLU A 257 -13.55 20.17 -2.80
CA GLU A 257 -12.98 20.81 -3.99
C GLU A 257 -12.41 19.78 -4.99
N GLY A 258 -11.71 18.76 -4.49
CA GLY A 258 -11.17 17.70 -5.32
C GLY A 258 -12.26 16.88 -6.02
N LEU A 259 -13.34 16.53 -5.32
CA LEU A 259 -14.46 15.80 -5.91
C LEU A 259 -15.17 16.63 -7.00
N GLU A 260 -15.32 17.94 -6.79
CA GLU A 260 -15.81 18.86 -7.83
C GLU A 260 -14.86 18.95 -9.02
N LEU A 261 -13.54 18.92 -8.79
CA LEU A 261 -12.53 18.92 -9.84
C LEU A 261 -12.61 17.66 -10.72
N VAL A 262 -12.73 16.48 -10.11
CA VAL A 262 -12.89 15.20 -10.81
C VAL A 262 -14.17 15.21 -11.64
N ALA A 263 -15.28 15.68 -11.07
CA ALA A 263 -16.56 15.77 -11.75
C ALA A 263 -16.51 16.73 -12.95
N SER A 264 -15.98 17.95 -12.77
CA SER A 264 -15.90 18.97 -13.82
C SER A 264 -14.99 18.57 -14.98
N ARG A 265 -13.98 17.74 -14.72
CA ARG A 265 -13.06 17.21 -15.74
C ARG A 265 -13.48 15.85 -16.29
N ALA A 266 -14.60 15.28 -15.85
CA ALA A 266 -15.06 13.94 -16.20
C ALA A 266 -13.97 12.84 -16.03
N VAL A 267 -13.14 12.97 -15.00
CA VAL A 267 -12.10 11.99 -14.65
C VAL A 267 -12.76 10.76 -14.04
N SER A 268 -12.32 9.56 -14.44
CA SER A 268 -12.90 8.30 -13.97
C SER A 268 -11.87 7.17 -13.91
N GLY A 269 -12.16 6.13 -13.13
CA GLY A 269 -11.31 4.96 -13.00
C GLY A 269 -9.94 5.28 -12.38
N ALA A 270 -8.88 4.69 -12.96
CA ALA A 270 -7.53 4.73 -12.40
C ALA A 270 -6.93 6.16 -12.25
N ASP A 271 -7.50 7.13 -12.96
CA ASP A 271 -7.05 8.53 -13.01
C ASP A 271 -7.66 9.40 -11.89
N VAL A 272 -8.70 8.93 -11.20
CA VAL A 272 -9.36 9.68 -10.11
C VAL A 272 -8.39 9.93 -8.95
N THR A 273 -7.72 8.88 -8.48
CA THR A 273 -6.81 8.96 -7.32
C THR A 273 -5.62 9.91 -7.55
N PRO A 274 -4.88 9.82 -8.68
CA PRO A 274 -3.82 10.78 -8.99
C PRO A 274 -4.30 12.24 -9.01
N VAL A 275 -5.43 12.53 -9.65
CA VAL A 275 -5.97 13.90 -9.73
C VAL A 275 -6.32 14.45 -8.36
N LEU A 276 -6.94 13.65 -7.50
CA LEU A 276 -7.30 14.07 -6.15
C LEU A 276 -6.09 14.25 -5.24
N LEU A 277 -5.12 13.33 -5.28
CA LEU A 277 -3.89 13.48 -4.48
C LEU A 277 -3.09 14.70 -4.93
N GLU A 278 -3.02 14.97 -6.23
CA GLU A 278 -2.38 16.19 -6.75
C GLU A 278 -3.08 17.46 -6.26
N HIS A 279 -4.42 17.46 -6.22
CA HIS A 279 -5.18 18.57 -5.60
C HIS A 279 -4.82 18.75 -4.14
N PHE A 280 -4.79 17.66 -3.35
CA PHE A 280 -4.36 17.71 -1.95
C PHE A 280 -2.93 18.24 -1.81
N HIS A 281 -1.99 17.83 -2.65
CA HIS A 281 -0.59 18.27 -2.57
C HIS A 281 -0.45 19.76 -2.86
N THR A 282 -1.12 20.23 -3.91
CA THR A 282 -0.99 21.61 -4.39
C THR A 282 -1.80 22.61 -3.56
N ALA A 283 -3.00 22.24 -3.12
CA ALA A 283 -3.91 23.14 -2.42
C ALA A 283 -3.77 23.14 -0.88
N SER A 284 -3.06 22.17 -0.29
CA SER A 284 -2.83 22.12 1.16
C SER A 284 -1.68 22.99 1.67
N GLY A 285 -0.88 23.59 0.78
CA GLY A 285 0.34 24.30 1.17
C GLY A 285 1.43 23.38 1.75
N GLY A 286 1.45 22.10 1.39
CA GLY A 286 2.42 21.10 1.83
C GLY A 286 1.93 20.18 2.95
N ALA A 287 0.86 20.55 3.66
CA ALA A 287 0.36 19.80 4.82
C ALA A 287 -0.01 18.33 4.49
N SER A 288 -0.59 18.07 3.32
CA SER A 288 -0.94 16.70 2.91
C SER A 288 0.30 15.86 2.60
N LEU A 289 1.35 16.45 2.02
CA LEU A 289 2.60 15.75 1.74
C LEU A 289 3.34 15.39 3.04
N ASP A 290 3.38 16.32 3.99
CA ASP A 290 4.00 16.12 5.31
C ASP A 290 3.26 15.04 6.09
N ALA A 291 1.92 15.10 6.12
CA ALA A 291 1.10 14.07 6.74
C ALA A 291 1.28 12.70 6.07
N ASN A 292 1.32 12.64 4.73
CA ASN A 292 1.50 11.40 3.96
C ASN A 292 2.86 10.75 4.26
N GLU A 293 3.92 11.54 4.41
CA GLU A 293 5.25 11.05 4.77
C GLU A 293 5.27 10.45 6.18
N GLU A 294 4.77 11.18 7.18
CA GLU A 294 4.80 10.72 8.56
C GLU A 294 3.91 9.49 8.79
N LEU A 295 2.75 9.41 8.13
CA LEU A 295 1.89 8.24 8.24
C LEU A 295 2.53 7.00 7.61
N VAL A 296 3.21 7.11 6.45
CA VAL A 296 3.84 5.94 5.83
C VAL A 296 5.04 5.46 6.64
N VAL A 297 5.81 6.38 7.22
CA VAL A 297 6.92 6.03 8.12
C VAL A 297 6.41 5.32 9.38
N ALA A 298 5.32 5.80 9.99
CA ALA A 298 4.70 5.16 11.14
C ALA A 298 4.20 3.74 10.81
N ASN A 299 3.57 3.56 9.65
CA ASN A 299 3.07 2.26 9.20
C ASN A 299 4.20 1.27 8.90
N VAL A 300 5.27 1.73 8.26
CA VAL A 300 6.44 0.90 7.95
C VAL A 300 7.17 0.47 9.22
N ARG A 301 7.27 1.36 10.23
CA ARG A 301 7.81 0.99 11.54
C ARG A 301 6.98 -0.11 12.20
N LEU A 302 5.67 0.08 12.29
CA LEU A 302 4.77 -0.91 12.88
C LEU A 302 4.78 -2.24 12.09
N ALA A 303 4.85 -2.19 10.76
CA ALA A 303 5.01 -3.37 9.93
C ALA A 303 6.29 -4.15 10.26
N ALA A 304 7.41 -3.47 10.47
CA ALA A 304 8.67 -4.09 10.86
C ALA A 304 8.60 -4.71 12.26
N GLU A 305 8.01 -4.01 13.24
CA GLU A 305 7.79 -4.55 14.58
C GLU A 305 6.96 -5.85 14.53
N VAL A 306 5.86 -5.88 13.78
CA VAL A 306 5.05 -7.09 13.63
C VAL A 306 5.80 -8.19 12.85
N ALA A 307 6.60 -7.84 11.85
CA ALA A 307 7.39 -8.81 11.09
C ALA A 307 8.44 -9.50 11.96
N VAL A 308 9.06 -8.78 12.90
CA VAL A 308 10.00 -9.35 13.88
C VAL A 308 9.29 -10.31 14.84
N GLU A 309 8.09 -9.96 15.32
CA GLU A 309 7.28 -10.86 16.15
C GLU A 309 6.84 -12.12 15.38
N LEU A 310 6.57 -12.02 14.08
CA LEU A 310 6.23 -13.17 13.22
C LEU A 310 7.43 -14.08 12.91
N ALA A 311 8.65 -13.55 12.99
CA ALA A 311 9.89 -14.28 12.73
C ALA A 311 10.49 -14.92 14.00
N SER A 312 9.94 -14.61 15.17
CA SER A 312 10.38 -15.09 16.49
C SER A 312 9.71 -16.41 16.86
#